data_AF-A0A1H3IK97-F1
#
_entry.id   AF-A0A1H3IK97-F1
#
_cell.length_a   1.000
_cell.length_b   1.000
_cell.length_c   1.000
_cell.angle_alpha   90.00
_cell.angle_beta   90.00
_cell.angle_gamma   90.00
#
_symmetry.space_group_name_H-M   'P 1'
#
loop_
_entity.id
_entity.type
_entity.pdbx_description
1 polymer ?
#
loop_
_entity_poly.entity_id
_entity_poly.type
_entity_poly.pdbx_seq_one_letter_code
_entity_poly.pdbx_strand_id
1 'polypeptide(L)'
;MSIDIEPSDWASLDPWWSTLERSRSAAHTPASVRLFDPERLTRRWDEIDSWWRAHLESATVADGSTSVRALRRQQLTDVWDELGPWWDEYAETGYETAVRIADLLEQSNDDWEDSDAPFDADPLAADLTGRSVSRGPLRPDGEVAWSRWLAQLLRPSAALVPELFDVTASQAPSEVVREDQLSKEEGTFRRPDLLVFYADRGISIEVKLGDENYQKTSETAALVERQYGDRHWRHALLLPSRKKERLASIVDPPLDHGAGDRPTVEWDDPGPIDVLYWRDVTAAIRALLRRGDVVDEHWAANAYLFCAVAEQRLVGFQPQPAIERLAAPGNVVDTIQPIAFADVLEEQLTYFREVVNL
;
A
#
# COMPACT_ATOMS: atom_id res chain seq x y z
N MET A 1 -26.19 24.66 -11.23
CA MET A 1 -25.33 25.72 -11.78
C MET A 1 -24.17 25.01 -12.46
N SER A 2 -23.98 25.22 -13.77
CA SER A 2 -22.85 24.68 -14.53
C SER A 2 -21.63 25.54 -14.26
N ILE A 3 -20.50 24.93 -13.90
CA ILE A 3 -19.21 25.64 -13.87
C ILE A 3 -18.45 25.16 -15.11
N ASP A 4 -18.24 26.08 -16.04
CA ASP A 4 -17.40 25.87 -17.20
C ASP A 4 -15.94 25.71 -16.74
N ILE A 5 -15.31 24.60 -17.12
CA ILE A 5 -13.87 24.39 -16.95
C ILE A 5 -13.18 25.08 -18.13
N GLU A 6 -12.36 26.09 -17.84
CA GLU A 6 -11.64 26.80 -18.90
C GLU A 6 -10.42 25.98 -19.38
N PRO A 7 -10.14 25.94 -20.70
CA PRO A 7 -8.95 25.29 -21.27
C PRO A 7 -7.60 25.80 -20.73
N SER A 8 -7.59 26.96 -20.09
CA SER A 8 -6.42 27.62 -19.51
C SER A 8 -5.87 26.92 -18.26
N ASP A 9 -6.68 26.11 -17.55
CA ASP A 9 -6.22 25.34 -16.39
C ASP A 9 -5.16 24.29 -16.77
N TRP A 10 -5.21 23.80 -18.02
CA TRP A 10 -4.27 22.82 -18.59
C TRP A 10 -3.00 23.43 -19.17
N ALA A 11 -2.99 24.73 -19.49
CA ALA A 11 -1.84 25.40 -20.11
C ALA A 11 -0.62 25.49 -19.17
N SER A 12 -0.81 25.31 -17.86
CA SER A 12 0.28 25.24 -16.88
C SER A 12 1.16 23.99 -16.98
N LEU A 13 0.75 22.98 -17.76
CA LEU A 13 1.45 21.71 -17.94
C LEU A 13 2.35 21.64 -19.20
N ASP A 14 2.24 22.60 -20.13
CA ASP A 14 2.89 22.55 -21.46
C ASP A 14 4.22 23.35 -21.67
N PRO A 15 4.87 23.98 -20.67
CA PRO A 15 6.25 24.44 -20.83
C PRO A 15 7.30 23.32 -20.71
N TRP A 16 6.91 22.16 -20.19
CA TRP A 16 7.83 21.11 -19.77
C TRP A 16 8.20 20.14 -20.91
N TRP A 17 7.28 19.94 -21.87
CA TRP A 17 7.44 19.06 -23.02
C TRP A 17 8.59 19.49 -23.96
N SER A 18 8.70 20.79 -24.19
CA SER A 18 9.75 21.39 -25.03
C SER A 18 11.14 21.44 -24.37
N THR A 19 11.21 21.16 -23.07
CA THR A 19 12.47 20.98 -22.33
C THR A 19 12.93 19.52 -22.39
N LEU A 20 11.99 18.57 -22.44
CA LEU A 20 12.23 17.13 -22.56
C LEU A 20 12.90 16.75 -23.88
N GLU A 21 12.45 17.33 -25.01
CA GLU A 21 13.05 17.07 -26.33
C GLU A 21 14.54 17.45 -26.40
N ARG A 22 14.94 18.51 -25.69
CA ARG A 22 16.34 18.96 -25.65
C ARG A 22 17.25 18.04 -24.81
N SER A 23 16.70 17.26 -23.89
CA SER A 23 17.46 16.34 -23.05
C SER A 23 17.73 14.97 -23.69
N ARG A 24 17.04 14.64 -24.79
CA ARG A 24 17.12 13.33 -25.49
C ARG A 24 18.43 13.08 -26.25
N SER A 25 19.30 14.08 -26.41
CA SER A 25 20.51 13.96 -27.26
C SER A 25 21.74 13.34 -26.58
N ALA A 26 21.65 12.88 -25.33
CA ALA A 26 22.78 12.24 -24.65
C ALA A 26 22.43 10.80 -24.23
N ALA A 27 22.83 9.84 -25.05
CA ALA A 27 22.76 8.41 -24.74
C ALA A 27 23.88 7.99 -23.76
N HIS A 28 23.57 7.12 -22.78
CA HIS A 28 24.21 5.81 -22.54
C HIS A 28 24.08 5.29 -21.08
N THR A 29 23.79 3.98 -21.00
CA THR A 29 24.00 2.97 -19.92
C THR A 29 22.89 2.78 -18.87
N PRO A 30 22.36 1.54 -18.69
CA PRO A 30 21.23 1.27 -17.80
C PRO A 30 21.70 1.00 -16.35
N ALA A 31 21.31 1.88 -15.42
CA ALA A 31 21.36 1.61 -13.99
C ALA A 31 20.11 0.80 -13.59
N SER A 32 20.20 -0.52 -13.65
CA SER A 32 19.11 -1.47 -13.30
C SER A 32 19.04 -1.83 -11.81
N VAL A 33 19.68 -1.06 -10.93
CA VAL A 33 19.70 -1.33 -9.49
C VAL A 33 19.32 -0.06 -8.73
N ARG A 34 18.29 -0.20 -7.89
CA ARG A 34 17.70 0.71 -6.87
C ARG A 34 16.27 1.11 -7.24
N LEU A 35 15.28 0.86 -6.39
CA LEU A 35 15.32 1.12 -4.95
C LEU A 35 15.00 -0.13 -4.13
N PHE A 36 16.03 -0.72 -3.53
CA PHE A 36 15.84 -1.50 -2.32
C PHE A 36 15.51 -0.54 -1.19
N ASP A 37 14.56 -0.91 -0.32
CA ASP A 37 14.45 -0.29 1.00
C ASP A 37 15.70 -0.70 1.81
N PRO A 38 16.60 0.25 2.15
CA PRO A 38 17.81 -0.06 2.91
C PRO A 38 17.50 -0.69 4.26
N GLU A 39 16.39 -0.34 4.89
CA GLU A 39 15.98 -0.89 6.19
C GLU A 39 15.52 -2.34 6.05
N ARG A 40 14.86 -2.69 4.95
CA ARG A 40 14.45 -4.07 4.63
C ARG A 40 15.65 -4.94 4.28
N LEU A 41 16.60 -4.42 3.48
CA LEU A 41 17.86 -5.10 3.22
C LEU A 41 18.65 -5.29 4.52
N THR A 42 18.68 -4.28 5.39
CA THR A 42 19.37 -4.35 6.69
C THR A 42 18.74 -5.42 7.57
N ARG A 43 17.41 -5.48 7.69
CA ARG A 43 16.73 -6.55 8.46
C ARG A 43 17.02 -7.95 7.93
N ARG A 44 17.00 -8.14 6.60
CA ARG A 44 17.36 -9.43 5.99
C ARG A 44 18.84 -9.77 6.20
N TRP A 45 19.72 -8.77 6.13
CA TRP A 45 21.12 -8.93 6.51
C TRP A 45 21.27 -9.24 7.99
N ASP A 46 20.46 -8.67 8.88
CA ASP A 46 20.46 -8.95 10.31
C ASP A 46 19.95 -10.37 10.63
N GLU A 47 18.97 -10.88 9.87
CA GLU A 47 18.52 -12.28 9.94
C GLU A 47 19.65 -13.24 9.52
N ILE A 48 20.30 -12.97 8.38
CA ILE A 48 21.46 -13.73 7.90
C ILE A 48 22.62 -13.62 8.90
N ASP A 49 22.89 -12.43 9.45
CA ASP A 49 23.95 -12.19 10.43
C ASP A 49 23.66 -12.86 11.77
N SER A 50 22.39 -12.91 12.19
CA SER A 50 21.96 -13.59 13.42
C SER A 50 22.10 -15.10 13.27
N TRP A 51 21.67 -15.65 12.13
CA TRP A 51 21.90 -17.05 11.78
C TRP A 51 23.39 -17.36 11.71
N TRP A 52 24.17 -16.50 11.06
CA TRP A 52 25.62 -16.61 10.94
C TRP A 52 26.33 -16.53 12.31
N ARG A 53 25.87 -15.64 13.21
CA ARG A 53 26.39 -15.52 14.58
C ARG A 53 26.07 -16.77 15.40
N ALA A 54 24.85 -17.28 15.37
CA ALA A 54 24.47 -18.52 16.05
C ALA A 54 25.28 -19.72 15.54
N HIS A 55 25.53 -19.78 14.23
CA HIS A 55 26.36 -20.81 13.62
C HIS A 55 27.84 -20.69 14.03
N LEU A 56 28.42 -19.49 14.02
CA LEU A 56 29.79 -19.24 14.49
C LEU A 56 29.98 -19.53 15.99
N GLU A 57 28.99 -19.19 16.81
CA GLU A 57 28.99 -19.50 18.25
C GLU A 57 28.97 -21.01 18.50
N SER A 58 28.26 -21.78 17.68
CA SER A 58 28.27 -23.24 17.75
C SER A 58 29.59 -23.89 17.29
N ALA A 59 30.35 -23.21 16.43
CA ALA A 59 31.54 -23.74 15.76
C ALA A 59 32.87 -23.47 16.48
N THR A 60 32.87 -22.78 17.64
CA THR A 60 34.10 -22.36 18.34
C THR A 60 34.59 -23.34 19.40
N VAL A 61 35.12 -24.50 18.97
CA VAL A 61 36.09 -25.28 19.77
C VAL A 61 37.17 -25.88 18.86
N ALA A 62 38.29 -25.17 18.66
CA ALA A 62 39.65 -25.75 18.51
C ALA A 62 40.69 -24.65 18.12
N ASP A 63 41.63 -24.39 19.03
CA ASP A 63 42.70 -23.40 18.89
C ASP A 63 43.95 -24.01 18.23
N GLY A 64 44.53 -23.34 17.24
CA GLY A 64 45.70 -23.82 16.48
C GLY A 64 45.96 -23.05 15.18
N SER A 65 46.82 -22.04 15.23
CA SER A 65 46.98 -20.95 14.24
C SER A 65 47.38 -21.32 12.80
N THR A 66 47.78 -22.56 12.51
CA THR A 66 48.02 -23.06 11.14
C THR A 66 46.82 -23.84 10.57
N SER A 67 45.95 -24.34 11.44
CA SER A 67 44.69 -25.01 11.11
C SER A 67 43.58 -24.01 10.81
N VAL A 68 43.64 -22.80 11.39
CA VAL A 68 42.58 -21.78 11.29
C VAL A 68 42.23 -21.41 9.84
N ARG A 69 43.18 -21.27 8.90
CA ARG A 69 42.83 -20.95 7.51
C ARG A 69 42.19 -22.09 6.74
N ALA A 70 42.57 -23.34 7.03
CA ALA A 70 41.97 -24.51 6.40
C ALA A 70 40.60 -24.80 7.02
N LEU A 71 40.50 -24.74 8.36
CA LEU A 71 39.22 -24.79 9.09
C LEU A 71 38.27 -23.69 8.63
N ARG A 72 38.72 -22.43 8.49
CA ARG A 72 37.85 -21.34 8.04
C ARG A 72 37.38 -21.52 6.61
N ARG A 73 38.20 -22.11 5.74
CA ARG A 73 37.85 -22.37 4.34
C ARG A 73 36.89 -23.56 4.24
N GLN A 74 37.12 -24.59 5.04
CA GLN A 74 36.23 -25.75 5.18
C GLN A 74 34.89 -25.34 5.80
N GLN A 75 34.89 -24.55 6.89
CA GLN A 75 33.69 -23.94 7.48
C GLN A 75 32.95 -23.04 6.49
N LEU A 76 33.66 -22.26 5.66
CA LEU A 76 33.00 -21.49 4.59
C LEU A 76 32.36 -22.39 3.54
N THR A 77 33.02 -23.49 3.17
CA THR A 77 32.45 -24.48 2.25
C THR A 77 31.25 -25.19 2.87
N ASP A 78 31.35 -25.66 4.10
CA ASP A 78 30.28 -26.34 4.83
C ASP A 78 29.06 -25.40 4.99
N VAL A 79 29.29 -24.11 5.28
CA VAL A 79 28.21 -23.11 5.35
C VAL A 79 27.60 -22.83 3.97
N TRP A 80 28.39 -22.79 2.90
CA TRP A 80 27.83 -22.68 1.54
C TRP A 80 27.05 -23.93 1.11
N ASP A 81 27.49 -25.11 1.54
CA ASP A 81 26.80 -26.37 1.31
C ASP A 81 25.49 -26.49 2.10
N GLU A 82 25.38 -25.79 3.25
CA GLU A 82 24.13 -25.62 4.00
C GLU A 82 23.23 -24.51 3.43
N LEU A 83 23.81 -23.39 3.00
CA LEU A 83 23.08 -22.24 2.49
C LEU A 83 22.54 -22.47 1.08
N GLY A 84 23.24 -23.24 0.25
CA GLY A 84 22.82 -23.57 -1.12
C GLY A 84 21.44 -24.24 -1.18
N PRO A 85 21.21 -25.36 -0.47
CA PRO A 85 19.90 -26.00 -0.42
C PRO A 85 18.78 -25.11 0.14
N TRP A 86 19.06 -24.34 1.20
CA TRP A 86 18.10 -23.36 1.73
C TRP A 86 17.78 -22.27 0.70
N TRP A 87 18.79 -21.80 -0.03
CA TRP A 87 18.65 -20.80 -1.08
C TRP A 87 17.79 -21.30 -2.24
N ASP A 88 18.02 -22.55 -2.66
CA ASP A 88 17.25 -23.20 -3.72
C ASP A 88 15.78 -23.39 -3.30
N GLU A 89 15.52 -23.89 -2.07
CA GLU A 89 14.16 -24.05 -1.53
C GLU A 89 13.41 -22.72 -1.41
N TYR A 90 14.09 -21.67 -0.94
CA TYR A 90 13.51 -20.35 -0.79
C TYR A 90 13.23 -19.68 -2.15
N ALA A 91 14.13 -19.84 -3.11
CA ALA A 91 13.92 -19.38 -4.48
C ALA A 91 12.77 -20.13 -5.17
N GLU A 92 12.69 -21.45 -4.98
CA GLU A 92 11.62 -22.31 -5.49
C GLU A 92 10.25 -21.91 -4.91
N THR A 93 10.18 -21.67 -3.60
CA THR A 93 8.96 -21.18 -2.94
C THR A 93 8.49 -19.83 -3.50
N GLY A 94 9.42 -18.90 -3.71
CA GLY A 94 9.11 -17.60 -4.32
C GLY A 94 8.63 -17.74 -5.76
N TYR A 95 9.26 -18.63 -6.54
CA TYR A 95 8.86 -18.95 -7.92
C TYR A 95 7.45 -19.57 -7.97
N GLU A 96 7.17 -20.59 -7.16
CA GLU A 96 5.84 -21.21 -7.08
C GLU A 96 4.76 -20.20 -6.69
N THR A 97 5.09 -19.28 -5.77
CA THR A 97 4.18 -18.22 -5.35
C THR A 97 3.90 -17.27 -6.50
N ALA A 98 4.92 -16.86 -7.27
CA ALA A 98 4.74 -16.02 -8.45
C ALA A 98 3.88 -16.71 -9.52
N VAL A 99 4.08 -18.01 -9.77
CA VAL A 99 3.24 -18.80 -10.69
C VAL A 99 1.77 -18.77 -10.25
N ARG A 100 1.49 -19.02 -8.96
CA ARG A 100 0.12 -18.98 -8.43
C ARG A 100 -0.52 -17.59 -8.54
N ILE A 101 0.26 -16.52 -8.36
CA ILE A 101 -0.24 -15.15 -8.55
C ILE A 101 -0.51 -14.88 -10.03
N ALA A 102 0.32 -15.39 -10.95
CA ALA A 102 0.09 -15.25 -12.38
C ALA A 102 -1.24 -15.87 -12.79
N ASP A 103 -1.52 -17.11 -12.33
CA ASP A 103 -2.79 -17.79 -12.59
C ASP A 103 -3.99 -17.02 -12.03
N LEU A 104 -3.87 -16.48 -10.80
CA LEU A 104 -4.94 -15.67 -10.18
C LEU A 104 -5.14 -14.32 -10.87
N LEU A 105 -4.08 -13.72 -11.41
CA LEU A 105 -4.18 -12.49 -12.21
C LEU A 105 -4.88 -12.74 -13.54
N GLU A 106 -4.58 -13.86 -14.21
CA GLU A 106 -5.29 -14.29 -15.42
C GLU A 106 -6.78 -14.50 -15.12
N GLN A 107 -7.09 -15.26 -14.07
CA GLN A 107 -8.48 -15.44 -13.62
C GLN A 107 -9.15 -14.10 -13.27
N SER A 108 -8.45 -13.21 -12.57
CA SER A 108 -8.98 -11.89 -12.24
C SER A 108 -9.29 -11.08 -13.50
N ASN A 109 -8.43 -11.10 -14.52
CA ASN A 109 -8.70 -10.41 -15.78
C ASN A 109 -9.96 -10.96 -16.48
N ASP A 110 -10.13 -12.29 -16.55
CA ASP A 110 -11.35 -12.90 -17.08
C ASP A 110 -12.59 -12.42 -16.30
N ASP A 111 -12.48 -12.41 -14.97
CA ASP A 111 -13.49 -11.92 -14.03
C ASP A 111 -13.82 -10.42 -14.19
N TRP A 112 -12.88 -9.60 -14.67
CA TRP A 112 -13.09 -8.19 -14.98
C TRP A 112 -13.76 -8.03 -16.35
N GLU A 113 -13.34 -8.78 -17.36
CA GLU A 113 -13.96 -8.82 -18.70
C GLU A 113 -15.44 -9.23 -18.62
N ASP A 114 -15.79 -10.15 -17.73
CA ASP A 114 -17.17 -10.62 -17.50
C ASP A 114 -17.99 -9.73 -16.53
N SER A 115 -17.39 -8.68 -15.95
CA SER A 115 -18.05 -7.83 -14.95
C SER A 115 -18.84 -6.65 -15.52
N ASP A 116 -19.58 -5.94 -14.66
CA ASP A 116 -20.26 -4.68 -15.04
C ASP A 116 -19.30 -3.46 -15.04
N ALA A 117 -18.00 -3.69 -14.81
CA ALA A 117 -17.00 -2.62 -14.83
C ALA A 117 -16.77 -2.08 -16.24
N PRO A 118 -16.40 -0.78 -16.39
CA PRO A 118 -16.06 -0.22 -17.70
C PRO A 118 -14.64 -0.57 -18.17
N PHE A 119 -14.01 -1.59 -17.57
CA PHE A 119 -12.63 -2.02 -17.85
C PHE A 119 -12.56 -3.54 -17.96
N ASP A 120 -11.82 -4.02 -18.96
CA ASP A 120 -11.73 -5.44 -19.29
C ASP A 120 -10.56 -6.17 -18.57
N ALA A 121 -9.88 -5.49 -17.64
CA ALA A 121 -8.68 -6.02 -16.99
C ALA A 121 -8.56 -5.56 -15.55
N ASP A 122 -7.75 -6.28 -14.78
CA ASP A 122 -7.41 -5.97 -13.40
C ASP A 122 -6.57 -4.68 -13.30
N PRO A 123 -6.79 -3.81 -12.30
CA PRO A 123 -5.90 -2.69 -11.98
C PRO A 123 -4.40 -3.03 -11.93
N LEU A 124 -4.02 -4.25 -11.53
CA LEU A 124 -2.65 -4.75 -11.50
C LEU A 124 -2.14 -5.33 -12.83
N ALA A 125 -2.99 -5.48 -13.84
CA ALA A 125 -2.58 -5.91 -15.18
C ALA A 125 -1.56 -4.93 -15.81
N ALA A 126 -1.63 -3.64 -15.44
CA ALA A 126 -0.72 -2.61 -15.92
C ALA A 126 0.40 -2.29 -14.92
N ASP A 127 1.64 -2.22 -15.42
CA ASP A 127 2.77 -1.69 -14.65
C ASP A 127 2.81 -0.15 -14.72
N LEU A 128 2.25 0.50 -13.70
CA LEU A 128 2.21 1.97 -13.61
C LEU A 128 3.45 2.55 -12.90
N THR A 129 4.25 1.69 -12.26
CA THR A 129 5.36 2.11 -11.38
C THR A 129 6.75 1.72 -11.90
N GLY A 130 6.83 0.91 -12.96
CA GLY A 130 8.02 0.31 -13.55
C GLY A 130 8.89 1.15 -14.49
N ARG A 131 9.86 0.46 -15.12
CA ARG A 131 11.18 0.99 -15.56
C ARG A 131 11.15 1.85 -16.83
N SER A 132 11.46 3.13 -16.64
CA SER A 132 11.98 4.12 -17.61
C SER A 132 11.03 4.59 -18.73
N VAL A 133 10.94 5.92 -18.84
CA VAL A 133 10.32 6.72 -19.93
C VAL A 133 8.78 6.77 -20.00
N SER A 134 8.06 5.78 -19.49
CA SER A 134 6.57 5.74 -19.45
C SER A 134 5.97 6.04 -18.06
N ARG A 135 6.71 6.78 -17.21
CA ARG A 135 6.20 7.21 -15.89
C ARG A 135 4.97 8.11 -16.11
N GLY A 136 3.78 7.58 -15.84
CA GLY A 136 2.55 8.36 -15.82
C GLY A 136 2.62 9.53 -14.81
N PRO A 137 1.80 10.57 -14.98
CA PRO A 137 1.88 11.80 -14.18
C PRO A 137 1.44 11.64 -12.71
N LEU A 138 0.85 10.51 -12.34
CA LEU A 138 0.22 10.32 -11.03
C LEU A 138 1.19 9.77 -10.01
N ARG A 139 1.80 10.68 -9.26
CA ARG A 139 2.69 10.38 -8.14
C ARG A 139 2.22 11.14 -6.91
N PRO A 140 1.14 10.70 -6.25
CA PRO A 140 0.83 11.22 -4.93
C PRO A 140 2.05 11.04 -4.02
N ASP A 141 2.51 12.16 -3.46
CA ASP A 141 3.66 12.25 -2.58
C ASP A 141 3.21 12.54 -1.14
N GLY A 142 3.24 11.50 -0.31
CA GLY A 142 2.90 11.61 1.12
C GLY A 142 1.40 11.69 1.41
N GLU A 143 1.09 11.81 2.70
CA GLU A 143 -0.26 11.64 3.28
C GLU A 143 -1.29 12.60 2.64
N VAL A 144 -0.93 13.87 2.46
CA VAL A 144 -1.81 14.92 1.90
C VAL A 144 -2.23 14.65 0.44
N ALA A 145 -1.33 14.12 -0.38
CA ALA A 145 -1.65 13.84 -1.78
C ALA A 145 -2.61 12.65 -1.90
N TRP A 146 -2.39 11.64 -1.06
CA TRP A 146 -3.23 10.46 -0.96
C TRP A 146 -4.62 10.77 -0.38
N SER A 147 -4.69 11.57 0.69
CA SER A 147 -5.96 12.03 1.25
C SER A 147 -6.76 12.85 0.23
N ARG A 148 -6.08 13.73 -0.54
CA ARG A 148 -6.73 14.49 -1.62
C ARG A 148 -7.33 13.61 -2.70
N TRP A 149 -6.63 12.58 -3.14
CA TRP A 149 -7.14 11.67 -4.17
C TRP A 149 -8.32 10.86 -3.63
N LEU A 150 -8.20 10.32 -2.41
CA LEU A 150 -9.31 9.62 -1.75
C LEU A 150 -10.55 10.52 -1.59
N ALA A 151 -10.38 11.79 -1.23
CA ALA A 151 -11.49 12.75 -1.12
C ALA A 151 -12.27 12.91 -2.43
N GLN A 152 -11.58 12.89 -3.58
CA GLN A 152 -12.22 13.00 -4.90
C GLN A 152 -13.06 11.76 -5.22
N LEU A 153 -12.71 10.59 -4.67
CA LEU A 153 -13.48 9.37 -4.84
C LEU A 153 -14.66 9.29 -3.86
N LEU A 154 -14.46 9.72 -2.61
CA LEU A 154 -15.51 9.72 -1.58
C LEU A 154 -16.63 10.72 -1.88
N ARG A 155 -16.27 11.93 -2.33
CA ARG A 155 -17.23 13.05 -2.46
C ARG A 155 -18.44 12.74 -3.34
N PRO A 156 -18.30 12.20 -4.56
CA PRO A 156 -19.46 11.97 -5.42
C PRO A 156 -20.11 10.59 -5.20
N SER A 157 -19.47 9.68 -4.45
CA SER A 157 -19.93 8.29 -4.35
C SER A 157 -20.87 8.08 -3.18
N ALA A 158 -22.10 7.65 -3.49
CA ALA A 158 -23.08 7.22 -2.48
C ALA A 158 -22.74 5.84 -1.89
N ALA A 159 -21.99 5.01 -2.62
CA ALA A 159 -21.74 3.62 -2.26
C ALA A 159 -20.38 3.42 -1.56
N LEU A 160 -19.36 4.20 -1.90
CA LEU A 160 -18.01 4.03 -1.35
C LEU A 160 -17.93 4.28 0.14
N VAL A 161 -18.64 5.27 0.66
CA VAL A 161 -18.58 5.59 2.09
C VAL A 161 -19.25 4.50 2.94
N PRO A 162 -20.47 4.01 2.60
CA PRO A 162 -21.04 2.82 3.22
C PRO A 162 -20.12 1.60 3.19
N GLU A 163 -19.53 1.29 2.03
CA GLU A 163 -18.63 0.14 1.85
C GLU A 163 -17.41 0.26 2.79
N LEU A 164 -16.80 1.45 2.88
CA LEU A 164 -15.60 1.67 3.67
C LEU A 164 -15.82 1.89 5.15
N PHE A 165 -16.99 2.35 5.59
CA PHE A 165 -17.20 2.79 6.97
C PHE A 165 -18.40 2.14 7.63
N ASP A 166 -19.00 1.12 7.01
CA ASP A 166 -20.18 0.41 7.54
C ASP A 166 -21.24 1.39 8.06
N VAL A 167 -21.50 2.43 7.25
CA VAL A 167 -22.52 3.44 7.53
C VAL A 167 -23.70 3.26 6.60
N THR A 168 -24.90 3.31 7.15
CA THR A 168 -26.10 3.33 6.33
C THR A 168 -26.27 4.72 5.73
N ALA A 169 -25.90 4.89 4.46
CA ALA A 169 -26.18 6.10 3.70
C ALA A 169 -26.75 5.74 2.32
N SER A 170 -27.85 6.40 1.94
CA SER A 170 -28.50 6.22 0.64
C SER A 170 -28.14 7.31 -0.37
N GLN A 171 -27.30 8.26 0.03
CA GLN A 171 -26.88 9.41 -0.78
C GLN A 171 -25.37 9.61 -0.62
N ALA A 172 -24.76 10.31 -1.58
CA ALA A 172 -23.39 10.78 -1.46
C ALA A 172 -23.27 11.74 -0.26
N PRO A 173 -22.06 11.87 0.34
CA PRO A 173 -21.81 12.87 1.37
C PRO A 173 -22.26 14.26 0.94
N SER A 174 -22.83 15.04 1.86
CA SER A 174 -23.16 16.44 1.58
C SER A 174 -21.89 17.26 1.36
N GLU A 175 -20.80 16.89 2.03
CA GLU A 175 -19.51 17.53 1.88
C GLU A 175 -18.36 16.57 2.20
N VAL A 176 -17.23 16.75 1.53
CA VAL A 176 -15.94 16.16 1.92
C VAL A 176 -14.93 17.29 1.99
N VAL A 177 -14.50 17.62 3.21
CA VAL A 177 -13.54 18.69 3.51
C VAL A 177 -12.17 18.07 3.77
N ARG A 178 -11.12 18.78 3.36
CA ARG A 178 -9.73 18.38 3.55
C ARG A 178 -9.03 19.42 4.40
N GLU A 179 -8.16 18.98 5.31
CA GLU A 179 -7.23 19.85 6.04
C GLU A 179 -7.91 21.03 6.76
N ASP A 180 -9.14 20.81 7.27
CA ASP A 180 -9.92 21.87 7.92
C ASP A 180 -9.24 22.34 9.21
N GLN A 181 -9.31 23.63 9.51
CA GLN A 181 -8.57 24.17 10.64
C GLN A 181 -9.37 24.06 11.94
N LEU A 182 -9.00 23.10 12.78
CA LEU A 182 -9.57 22.90 14.12
C LEU A 182 -8.79 23.69 15.16
N SER A 183 -9.46 24.60 15.86
CA SER A 183 -8.80 25.49 16.83
C SER A 183 -8.67 24.84 18.21
N LYS A 184 -7.48 24.96 18.82
CA LYS A 184 -7.23 24.59 20.22
C LYS A 184 -7.46 25.79 21.15
N GLU A 185 -7.68 25.52 22.43
CA GLU A 185 -7.88 26.56 23.46
C GLU A 185 -6.68 27.51 23.60
N GLU A 186 -5.47 26.99 23.35
CA GLU A 186 -4.22 27.73 23.45
C GLU A 186 -3.89 28.57 22.19
N GLY A 187 -4.82 28.68 21.23
CA GLY A 187 -4.64 29.46 20.00
C GLY A 187 -3.80 28.78 18.91
N THR A 188 -3.44 27.51 19.09
CA THR A 188 -2.87 26.65 18.03
C THR A 188 -3.99 25.93 17.26
N PHE A 189 -3.65 25.18 16.21
CA PHE A 189 -4.62 24.43 15.42
C PHE A 189 -4.16 23.02 15.06
N ARG A 190 -5.14 22.15 14.75
CA ARG A 190 -4.97 20.85 14.09
C ARG A 190 -5.71 20.86 12.76
N ARG A 191 -5.33 19.92 11.88
CA ARG A 191 -5.99 19.71 10.60
C ARG A 191 -6.19 18.20 10.43
N PRO A 192 -7.44 17.71 10.43
CA PRO A 192 -7.72 16.34 10.02
C PRO A 192 -7.46 16.23 8.51
N ASP A 193 -6.95 15.08 8.08
CA ASP A 193 -6.72 14.86 6.65
C ASP A 193 -8.02 14.94 5.85
N LEU A 194 -9.08 14.28 6.35
CA LEU A 194 -10.43 14.30 5.74
C LEU A 194 -11.55 14.37 6.76
N LEU A 195 -12.59 15.11 6.41
CA LEU A 195 -13.89 15.12 7.06
C LEU A 195 -14.97 14.83 6.02
N VAL A 196 -15.78 13.80 6.24
CA VAL A 196 -16.93 13.44 5.40
C VAL A 196 -18.19 13.77 6.18
N PHE A 197 -19.05 14.60 5.60
CA PHE A 197 -20.25 15.11 6.25
C PHE A 197 -21.51 14.51 5.64
N TYR A 198 -22.41 14.12 6.53
CA TYR A 198 -23.82 13.87 6.27
C TYR A 198 -24.67 14.79 7.16
N ALA A 199 -25.99 14.70 7.01
CA ALA A 199 -26.93 15.52 7.77
C ALA A 199 -26.86 15.29 9.28
N ASP A 200 -26.77 14.02 9.73
CA ASP A 200 -26.84 13.61 11.14
C ASP A 200 -25.52 13.02 11.67
N ARG A 201 -24.52 12.83 10.80
CA ARG A 201 -23.27 12.15 11.13
C ARG A 201 -22.08 12.71 10.37
N GLY A 202 -20.89 12.43 10.88
CA GLY A 202 -19.61 12.76 10.25
C GLY A 202 -18.63 11.60 10.36
N ILE A 203 -17.70 11.52 9.42
CA ILE A 203 -16.55 10.61 9.49
C ILE A 203 -15.29 11.47 9.41
N SER A 204 -14.38 11.34 10.38
CA SER A 204 -13.04 11.92 10.27
C SER A 204 -12.04 10.84 9.93
N ILE A 205 -11.17 11.08 8.95
CA ILE A 205 -10.15 10.12 8.54
C ILE A 205 -8.79 10.79 8.70
N GLU A 206 -7.90 10.14 9.45
CA GLU A 206 -6.49 10.51 9.56
C GLU A 206 -5.66 9.49 8.77
N VAL A 207 -4.75 9.96 7.92
CA VAL A 207 -3.91 9.13 7.04
C VAL A 207 -2.50 9.06 7.62
N LYS A 208 -1.98 7.84 7.82
CA LYS A 208 -0.61 7.61 8.31
C LYS A 208 0.17 6.68 7.39
N LEU A 209 0.98 7.27 6.51
CA LEU A 209 1.90 6.56 5.61
C LEU A 209 3.32 6.50 6.17
N GLY A 210 3.79 7.62 6.72
CA GLY A 210 5.15 7.80 7.22
C GLY A 210 5.18 8.17 8.69
N ASP A 211 4.29 9.07 9.13
CA ASP A 211 4.20 9.47 10.54
C ASP A 211 3.69 8.30 11.41
N GLU A 212 4.27 8.14 12.60
CA GLU A 212 3.91 7.12 13.59
C GLU A 212 3.35 7.74 14.87
N ASN A 213 3.11 9.06 14.88
CA ASN A 213 2.55 9.74 16.02
C ASN A 213 1.03 9.53 16.10
N TYR A 214 0.63 8.28 16.33
CA TYR A 214 -0.77 7.84 16.37
C TYR A 214 -1.56 8.53 17.49
N GLN A 215 -0.91 8.96 18.57
CA GLN A 215 -1.53 9.71 19.68
C GLN A 215 -2.13 11.05 19.23
N LYS A 216 -1.62 11.66 18.15
CA LYS A 216 -2.23 12.90 17.61
C LYS A 216 -3.59 12.64 16.98
N THR A 217 -3.90 11.40 16.61
CA THR A 217 -5.17 11.02 15.97
C THR A 217 -6.33 11.22 16.95
N SER A 218 -6.19 10.78 18.20
CA SER A 218 -7.23 11.00 19.23
C SER A 218 -7.44 12.48 19.53
N GLU A 219 -6.37 13.26 19.62
CA GLU A 219 -6.46 14.72 19.81
C GLU A 219 -7.22 15.38 18.65
N THR A 220 -6.91 15.03 17.41
CA THR A 220 -7.62 15.56 16.23
C THR A 220 -9.10 15.17 16.27
N ALA A 221 -9.41 13.91 16.61
CA ALA A 221 -10.77 13.40 16.68
C ALA A 221 -11.61 14.12 17.75
N ALA A 222 -11.08 14.32 18.96
CA ALA A 222 -11.75 15.07 20.02
C ALA A 222 -12.01 16.55 19.62
N LEU A 223 -11.08 17.16 18.88
CA LEU A 223 -11.28 18.51 18.33
C LEU A 223 -12.37 18.57 17.26
N VAL A 224 -12.51 17.52 16.45
CA VAL A 224 -13.60 17.40 15.46
C VAL A 224 -14.95 17.36 16.18
N GLU A 225 -15.11 16.50 17.17
CA GLU A 225 -16.35 16.40 17.94
C GLU A 225 -16.71 17.72 18.64
N ARG A 226 -15.70 18.42 19.17
CA ARG A 226 -15.91 19.72 19.79
C ARG A 226 -16.37 20.79 18.79
N GLN A 227 -15.75 20.86 17.61
CA GLN A 227 -16.06 21.88 16.61
C GLN A 227 -17.40 21.61 15.90
N TYR A 228 -17.75 20.32 15.73
CA TYR A 228 -18.92 19.86 15.00
C TYR A 228 -19.82 18.96 15.84
N GLY A 229 -20.08 19.36 17.09
CA GLY A 229 -20.79 18.54 18.09
C GLY A 229 -22.28 18.33 17.85
N ASP A 230 -22.82 18.79 16.71
CA ASP A 230 -24.20 18.57 16.26
C ASP A 230 -24.39 17.25 15.49
N ARG A 231 -23.34 16.44 15.35
CA ARG A 231 -23.32 15.19 14.58
C ARG A 231 -22.78 14.02 15.39
N HIS A 232 -23.20 12.82 15.03
CA HIS A 232 -22.54 11.59 15.48
C HIS A 232 -21.26 11.35 14.68
N TRP A 233 -20.13 11.24 15.35
CA TRP A 233 -18.83 11.06 14.70
C TRP A 233 -18.37 9.61 14.72
N ARG A 234 -17.82 9.18 13.58
CA ARG A 234 -17.01 7.98 13.45
C ARG A 234 -15.60 8.42 13.06
N HIS A 235 -14.59 7.84 13.69
CA HIS A 235 -13.20 8.22 13.45
C HIS A 235 -12.43 7.04 12.88
N ALA A 236 -11.64 7.27 11.84
CA ALA A 236 -10.85 6.25 11.18
C ALA A 236 -9.38 6.65 11.06
N LEU A 237 -8.50 5.70 11.32
CA LEU A 237 -7.07 5.77 11.06
C LEU A 237 -6.74 4.90 9.83
N LEU A 238 -6.31 5.53 8.75
CA LEU A 238 -5.96 4.86 7.49
C LEU A 238 -4.43 4.65 7.39
N LEU A 239 -3.98 3.40 7.39
CA LEU A 239 -2.56 3.04 7.30
C LEU A 239 -2.26 1.85 6.38
N PRO A 240 -1.02 1.67 5.92
CA PRO A 240 -0.61 0.44 5.24
C PRO A 240 -0.64 -0.77 6.20
N SER A 241 -1.08 -1.94 5.74
CA SER A 241 -1.16 -3.17 6.56
C SER A 241 0.14 -3.54 7.27
N ARG A 242 1.29 -3.31 6.63
CA ARG A 242 2.63 -3.49 7.22
C ARG A 242 2.89 -2.67 8.50
N LYS A 243 2.07 -1.65 8.80
CA LYS A 243 2.16 -0.86 10.04
C LYS A 243 1.29 -1.43 11.17
N LYS A 244 0.55 -2.53 10.96
CA LYS A 244 -0.31 -3.16 11.97
C LYS A 244 0.43 -3.52 13.25
N GLU A 245 1.54 -4.26 13.15
CA GLU A 245 2.35 -4.65 14.31
C GLU A 245 2.93 -3.44 15.05
N ARG A 246 3.36 -2.44 14.28
CA ARG A 246 3.89 -1.20 14.83
C ARG A 246 2.81 -0.43 15.60
N LEU A 247 1.61 -0.31 15.05
CA LEU A 247 0.47 0.29 15.74
C LEU A 247 0.15 -0.47 17.04
N ALA A 248 0.03 -1.80 16.97
CA ALA A 248 -0.23 -2.66 18.12
C ALA A 248 0.82 -2.52 19.24
N SER A 249 2.08 -2.19 18.90
CA SER A 249 3.14 -1.95 19.89
C SER A 249 3.07 -0.59 20.61
N ILE A 250 2.29 0.37 20.07
CA ILE A 250 2.22 1.76 20.57
C ILE A 250 0.91 2.01 21.32
N VAL A 251 -0.19 1.40 20.89
CA VAL A 251 -1.50 1.62 21.50
C VAL A 251 -1.70 0.74 22.74
N ASP A 252 -2.32 1.32 23.76
CA ASP A 252 -2.73 0.65 24.99
C ASP A 252 -4.18 1.07 25.27
N PRO A 253 -5.16 0.14 25.31
CA PRO A 253 -5.00 -1.32 25.19
C PRO A 253 -4.57 -1.79 23.79
N PRO A 254 -3.98 -3.00 23.66
CA PRO A 254 -3.67 -3.60 22.36
C PRO A 254 -4.92 -3.70 21.48
N LEU A 255 -4.73 -3.59 20.16
CA LEU A 255 -5.81 -3.64 19.16
C LEU A 255 -6.78 -4.80 19.44
N ASP A 256 -8.05 -4.48 19.67
CA ASP A 256 -9.07 -5.51 19.82
C ASP A 256 -9.35 -6.13 18.45
N HIS A 257 -9.32 -7.46 18.41
CA HIS A 257 -9.67 -8.25 17.25
C HIS A 257 -10.92 -9.05 17.64
N GLY A 258 -12.03 -8.33 17.90
CA GLY A 258 -13.33 -8.96 18.04
C GLY A 258 -13.55 -9.89 16.84
N ALA A 259 -14.03 -11.11 17.08
CA ALA A 259 -14.15 -12.12 16.04
C ALA A 259 -15.14 -11.66 14.94
N GLY A 260 -14.61 -11.06 13.87
CA GLY A 260 -15.38 -10.57 12.72
C GLY A 260 -15.48 -9.06 12.57
N ASP A 261 -15.06 -8.27 13.56
CA ASP A 261 -15.16 -6.80 13.52
C ASP A 261 -13.85 -6.15 13.07
N ARG A 262 -13.94 -4.93 12.50
CA ARG A 262 -12.78 -4.14 12.11
C ARG A 262 -11.93 -3.82 13.34
N PRO A 263 -10.59 -3.86 13.23
CA PRO A 263 -9.73 -3.53 14.35
C PRO A 263 -9.99 -2.09 14.82
N THR A 264 -10.18 -1.90 16.12
CA THR A 264 -10.35 -0.59 16.74
C THR A 264 -9.18 -0.29 17.68
N VAL A 265 -8.86 1.00 17.80
CA VAL A 265 -8.04 1.51 18.90
C VAL A 265 -8.98 2.18 19.89
N GLU A 266 -8.99 1.69 21.13
CA GLU A 266 -9.75 2.31 22.21
C GLU A 266 -8.96 3.50 22.78
N TRP A 267 -9.57 4.68 22.75
CA TRP A 267 -9.06 5.87 23.42
C TRP A 267 -10.12 6.43 24.39
N ASP A 268 -9.70 6.96 25.53
CA ASP A 268 -10.62 7.47 26.56
C ASP A 268 -11.50 8.63 26.06
N ASP A 269 -10.96 9.45 25.15
CA ASP A 269 -11.61 10.60 24.51
C ASP A 269 -11.00 10.74 23.10
N PRO A 270 -11.78 10.66 21.99
CA PRO A 270 -13.25 10.66 21.90
C PRO A 270 -13.93 9.28 21.95
N GLY A 271 -13.20 8.21 22.26
CA GLY A 271 -13.70 6.83 22.18
C GLY A 271 -13.00 6.01 21.10
N PRO A 272 -13.65 4.97 20.56
CA PRO A 272 -13.02 4.04 19.63
C PRO A 272 -12.73 4.69 18.28
N ILE A 273 -11.55 4.40 17.73
CA ILE A 273 -11.15 4.80 16.38
C ILE A 273 -10.88 3.55 15.55
N ASP A 274 -11.61 3.44 14.43
CA ASP A 274 -11.46 2.32 13.51
C ASP A 274 -10.11 2.36 12.81
N VAL A 275 -9.49 1.21 12.64
CA VAL A 275 -8.29 1.04 11.82
C VAL A 275 -8.73 0.51 10.46
N LEU A 276 -8.43 1.27 9.41
CA LEU A 276 -8.66 0.91 8.02
C LEU A 276 -7.33 0.74 7.31
N TYR A 277 -7.18 -0.31 6.50
CA TYR A 277 -5.97 -0.49 5.70
C TYR A 277 -6.18 -0.03 4.26
N TRP A 278 -5.11 0.46 3.62
CA TRP A 278 -5.15 0.83 2.20
C TRP A 278 -5.61 -0.31 1.29
N ARG A 279 -5.30 -1.55 1.67
CA ARG A 279 -5.79 -2.77 1.01
C ARG A 279 -7.31 -2.88 1.05
N ASP A 280 -7.93 -2.51 2.17
CA ASP A 280 -9.39 -2.55 2.32
C ASP A 280 -10.04 -1.46 1.48
N VAL A 281 -9.37 -0.29 1.36
CA VAL A 281 -9.82 0.79 0.50
C VAL A 281 -9.83 0.36 -0.97
N THR A 282 -8.75 -0.25 -1.45
CA THR A 282 -8.67 -0.71 -2.84
C THR A 282 -9.62 -1.88 -3.11
N ALA A 283 -9.78 -2.81 -2.16
CA ALA A 283 -10.75 -3.90 -2.26
C ALA A 283 -12.20 -3.38 -2.40
N ALA A 284 -12.59 -2.43 -1.55
CA ALA A 284 -13.92 -1.81 -1.60
C ALA A 284 -14.17 -1.11 -2.95
N ILE A 285 -13.19 -0.36 -3.45
CA ILE A 285 -13.30 0.30 -4.76
C ILE A 285 -13.42 -0.73 -5.89
N ARG A 286 -12.62 -1.81 -5.86
CA ARG A 286 -12.69 -2.89 -6.85
C ARG A 286 -14.05 -3.57 -6.85
N ALA A 287 -14.60 -3.86 -5.67
CA ALA A 287 -15.93 -4.44 -5.54
C ALA A 287 -17.01 -3.53 -6.16
N LEU A 288 -16.95 -2.22 -5.91
CA LEU A 288 -17.88 -1.26 -6.51
C LEU A 288 -17.74 -1.17 -8.03
N LEU A 289 -16.50 -1.16 -8.55
CA LEU A 289 -16.24 -1.15 -9.99
C LEU A 289 -16.83 -2.42 -10.64
N ARG A 290 -16.56 -3.61 -10.09
CA ARG A 290 -17.04 -4.89 -10.64
C ARG A 290 -18.56 -5.01 -10.63
N ARG A 291 -19.24 -4.45 -9.62
CA ARG A 291 -20.72 -4.43 -9.53
C ARG A 291 -21.39 -3.34 -10.38
N GLY A 292 -20.61 -2.49 -11.04
CA GLY A 292 -21.15 -1.35 -11.77
C GLY A 292 -21.72 -0.24 -10.87
N ASP A 293 -21.38 -0.22 -9.57
CA ASP A 293 -21.78 0.81 -8.60
C ASP A 293 -20.96 2.11 -8.80
N VAL A 294 -20.82 2.54 -10.07
CA VAL A 294 -20.02 3.69 -10.48
C VAL A 294 -20.86 4.96 -10.49
N VAL A 295 -20.23 6.10 -10.17
CA VAL A 295 -20.90 7.41 -10.25
C VAL A 295 -21.06 7.80 -11.72
N ASP A 296 -19.96 7.81 -12.46
CA ASP A 296 -19.84 8.10 -13.88
C ASP A 296 -18.51 7.50 -14.40
N GLU A 297 -18.29 7.58 -15.71
CA GLU A 297 -17.07 7.06 -16.36
C GLU A 297 -15.79 7.73 -15.85
N HIS A 298 -15.85 9.03 -15.49
CA HIS A 298 -14.69 9.76 -14.98
C HIS A 298 -14.31 9.28 -13.58
N TRP A 299 -15.29 9.07 -12.71
CA TRP A 299 -15.10 8.49 -11.39
C TRP A 299 -14.55 7.08 -11.51
N ALA A 300 -15.11 6.24 -12.40
CA ALA A 300 -14.65 4.87 -12.60
C ALA A 300 -13.18 4.82 -13.04
N ALA A 301 -12.78 5.65 -14.01
CA ALA A 301 -11.38 5.76 -14.44
C ALA A 301 -10.46 6.25 -13.32
N ASN A 302 -10.91 7.23 -12.54
CA ASN A 302 -10.14 7.74 -11.41
C ASN A 302 -9.97 6.69 -10.29
N ALA A 303 -11.03 5.94 -10.01
CA ALA A 303 -11.07 4.88 -9.01
C ALA A 303 -10.20 3.68 -9.42
N TYR A 304 -10.31 3.24 -10.66
CA TYR A 304 -9.47 2.18 -11.23
C TYR A 304 -7.98 2.53 -11.13
N LEU A 305 -7.63 3.76 -11.54
CA LEU A 305 -6.27 4.27 -11.50
C LEU A 305 -5.75 4.45 -10.09
N PHE A 306 -6.62 4.86 -9.16
CA PHE A 306 -6.29 4.91 -7.73
C PHE A 306 -5.93 3.53 -7.20
N CYS A 307 -6.71 2.48 -7.50
CA CYS A 307 -6.41 1.11 -7.08
C CYS A 307 -5.05 0.67 -7.61
N ALA A 308 -4.82 0.79 -8.91
CA ALA A 308 -3.57 0.38 -9.54
C ALA A 308 -2.35 1.06 -8.89
N VAL A 309 -2.43 2.38 -8.64
CA VAL A 309 -1.30 3.12 -8.03
C VAL A 309 -1.16 2.83 -6.54
N ALA A 310 -2.26 2.71 -5.79
CA ALA A 310 -2.23 2.44 -4.35
C ALA A 310 -1.71 1.03 -4.05
N GLU A 311 -2.17 0.03 -4.79
CA GLU A 311 -1.71 -1.36 -4.66
C GLU A 311 -0.22 -1.46 -4.96
N GLN A 312 0.26 -0.83 -6.04
CA GLN A 312 1.68 -0.88 -6.39
C GLN A 312 2.59 -0.05 -5.46
N ARG A 313 2.11 1.07 -4.90
CA ARG A 313 2.98 2.01 -4.15
C ARG A 313 2.83 1.96 -2.63
N LEU A 314 1.61 1.77 -2.14
CA LEU A 314 1.34 1.77 -0.70
C LEU A 314 1.35 0.36 -0.13
N VAL A 315 0.79 -0.59 -0.88
CA VAL A 315 0.76 -2.01 -0.51
C VAL A 315 2.02 -2.72 -1.00
N GLY A 316 2.51 -2.38 -2.20
CA GLY A 316 3.76 -2.91 -2.77
C GLY A 316 3.56 -4.08 -3.72
N PHE A 317 2.31 -4.37 -4.11
CA PHE A 317 1.98 -5.44 -5.04
C PHE A 317 2.70 -5.28 -6.38
N GLN A 318 3.14 -6.41 -6.91
CA GLN A 318 3.82 -6.46 -8.19
C GLN A 318 2.78 -6.49 -9.32
N PRO A 319 2.91 -5.65 -10.35
CA PRO A 319 2.01 -5.70 -11.50
C PRO A 319 2.24 -6.97 -12.33
N GLN A 320 1.26 -7.35 -13.14
CA GLN A 320 1.26 -8.58 -13.94
C GLN A 320 2.54 -8.77 -14.77
N PRO A 321 3.08 -7.78 -15.50
CA PRO A 321 4.34 -7.97 -16.24
C PRO A 321 5.57 -8.23 -15.34
N ALA A 322 5.52 -7.86 -14.06
CA ALA A 322 6.54 -8.22 -13.10
C ALA A 322 6.34 -9.64 -12.57
N ILE A 323 5.11 -10.03 -12.25
CA ILE A 323 4.75 -11.39 -11.84
C ILE A 323 5.08 -12.41 -12.93
N GLU A 324 4.70 -12.16 -14.18
CA GLU A 324 5.01 -13.04 -15.32
C GLU A 324 6.52 -13.26 -15.49
N ARG A 325 7.33 -12.23 -15.24
CA ARG A 325 8.80 -12.37 -15.27
C ARG A 325 9.33 -13.21 -14.12
N LEU A 326 8.71 -13.12 -12.94
CA LEU A 326 9.06 -13.95 -11.79
C LEU A 326 8.59 -15.40 -11.95
N ALA A 327 7.47 -15.62 -12.65
CA ALA A 327 6.89 -16.92 -12.96
C ALA A 327 7.50 -17.60 -14.20
N ALA A 328 8.25 -16.86 -15.02
CA ALA A 328 8.96 -17.41 -16.16
C ALA A 328 10.09 -18.34 -15.70
N PRO A 329 10.29 -19.51 -16.33
CA PRO A 329 11.39 -20.40 -16.01
C PRO A 329 12.74 -19.71 -16.32
N GLY A 330 13.46 -19.31 -15.27
CA GLY A 330 14.64 -18.45 -15.34
C GLY A 330 15.98 -19.16 -15.08
N ASN A 331 17.07 -18.43 -15.31
CA ASN A 331 18.44 -18.87 -14.96
C ASN A 331 18.85 -18.35 -13.56
N VAL A 332 20.06 -18.65 -13.08
CA VAL A 332 20.51 -18.35 -11.69
C VAL A 332 20.39 -16.86 -11.29
N VAL A 333 20.33 -15.92 -12.22
CA VAL A 333 20.12 -14.49 -11.91
C VAL A 333 18.65 -14.19 -11.63
N ASP A 334 17.74 -14.96 -12.23
CA ASP A 334 16.30 -14.83 -12.05
C ASP A 334 15.85 -15.42 -10.70
N THR A 335 16.54 -16.44 -10.17
CA THR A 335 16.22 -17.01 -8.83
C THR A 335 16.41 -16.02 -7.67
N ILE A 336 17.22 -14.97 -7.85
CA ILE A 336 17.46 -13.94 -6.82
C ILE A 336 16.25 -13.00 -6.69
N GLN A 337 15.45 -12.81 -7.73
CA GLN A 337 14.34 -11.85 -7.69
C GLN A 337 13.15 -12.31 -6.85
N PRO A 338 12.63 -13.55 -6.97
CA PRO A 338 11.53 -14.02 -6.13
C PRO A 338 11.81 -13.89 -4.63
N ILE A 339 13.05 -14.13 -4.21
CA ILE A 339 13.54 -13.98 -2.83
C ILE A 339 13.31 -12.56 -2.31
N ALA A 340 13.70 -11.55 -3.11
CA ALA A 340 13.59 -10.15 -2.71
C ALA A 340 12.13 -9.69 -2.50
N PHE A 341 11.17 -10.43 -3.07
CA PHE A 341 9.75 -10.10 -3.05
C PHE A 341 8.89 -11.10 -2.27
N ALA A 342 9.44 -12.18 -1.72
CA ALA A 342 8.68 -13.29 -1.12
C ALA A 342 7.54 -12.84 -0.18
N ASP A 343 7.82 -12.03 0.85
CA ASP A 343 6.76 -11.56 1.77
C ASP A 343 5.65 -10.78 1.07
N VAL A 344 6.02 -9.99 0.06
CA VAL A 344 5.07 -9.17 -0.71
C VAL A 344 4.24 -10.06 -1.64
N LEU A 345 4.85 -11.10 -2.21
CA LEU A 345 4.15 -12.10 -3.02
C LEU A 345 3.17 -12.90 -2.15
N GLU A 346 3.53 -13.28 -0.92
CA GLU A 346 2.61 -13.94 0.00
C GLU A 346 1.42 -13.05 0.38
N GLU A 347 1.66 -11.76 0.68
CA GLU A 347 0.60 -10.78 0.95
C GLU A 347 -0.32 -10.59 -0.28
N GLN A 348 0.27 -10.47 -1.47
CA GLN A 348 -0.46 -10.32 -2.74
C GLN A 348 -1.28 -11.57 -3.07
N LEU A 349 -0.72 -12.77 -2.85
CA LEU A 349 -1.42 -14.04 -3.03
C LEU A 349 -2.60 -14.16 -2.07
N THR A 350 -2.42 -13.76 -0.81
CA THR A 350 -3.50 -13.74 0.18
C THR A 350 -4.61 -12.78 -0.23
N TYR A 351 -4.24 -11.57 -0.66
CA TYR A 351 -5.18 -10.57 -1.16
C TYR A 351 -6.00 -11.08 -2.36
N PHE A 352 -5.36 -11.66 -3.37
CA PHE A 352 -6.10 -12.19 -4.52
C PHE A 352 -7.02 -13.35 -4.14
N ARG A 353 -6.61 -14.21 -3.19
CA ARG A 353 -7.50 -15.27 -2.71
C ARG A 353 -8.75 -14.72 -2.02
N GLU A 354 -8.63 -13.60 -1.33
CA GLU A 354 -9.75 -12.90 -0.69
C GLU A 354 -10.63 -12.19 -1.72
N VAL A 355 -10.04 -11.51 -2.71
CA VAL A 355 -10.77 -10.61 -3.64
C VAL A 355 -11.27 -11.29 -4.92
N VAL A 356 -10.64 -12.39 -5.37
CA VAL A 356 -11.02 -13.15 -6.58
C VAL A 356 -11.96 -14.32 -6.25
N ASN A 357 -11.97 -14.83 -5.00
CA ASN A 357 -12.92 -15.88 -4.57
C ASN A 357 -14.14 -15.35 -3.78
N LEU A 358 -14.33 -14.03 -3.73
CA LEU A 358 -15.59 -13.40 -3.33
C LEU A 358 -16.34 -12.96 -4.59
#